data_AF-A0A484GGF3-F1
#
_entry.id   AF-A0A484GGF3-F1
#
_cell.length_a   1.000
_cell.length_b   1.000
_cell.length_c   1.000
_cell.angle_alpha   90.00
_cell.angle_beta   90.00
_cell.angle_gamma   90.00
#
_symmetry.space_group_name_H-M   'P 1'
#
loop_
_entity.id
_entity.type
_entity.pdbx_description
1 polymer ?
#
loop_
_entity_poly.entity_id
_entity_poly.type
_entity_poly.pdbx_seq_one_letter_code
_entity_poly.pdbx_strand_id
1 'polypeptide(L)'
;MDAEIKEGTPVPKEFISCCGVETQVLKCGPWTDRVNTQSANRPKLLIFFITGNTGFYAFYVPFAKALYSSTKRRFPVWVISHAGHAVAPKDKKIL
;
A
#
# COMPACT_ATOMS: atom_id res chain seq x y z
N MET A 1 -17.88 -6.46 -13.54
CA MET A 1 -16.67 -6.74 -14.33
C MET A 1 -15.47 -6.47 -13.45
N ASP A 2 -14.96 -7.51 -12.81
CA ASP A 2 -13.73 -7.42 -12.02
C ASP A 2 -12.59 -7.27 -13.03
N ALA A 3 -12.08 -6.05 -13.22
CA ALA A 3 -10.91 -5.88 -14.09
C ALA A 3 -9.81 -6.79 -13.53
N GLU A 4 -9.24 -7.70 -14.29
CA GLU A 4 -8.08 -8.45 -13.81
C GLU A 4 -6.95 -7.44 -13.53
N ILE A 5 -6.28 -7.55 -12.39
CA ILE A 5 -5.03 -6.80 -12.19
C ILE A 5 -4.05 -7.41 -13.18
N LYS A 6 -3.84 -6.75 -14.32
CA LYS A 6 -2.78 -7.12 -15.24
C LYS A 6 -1.48 -7.12 -14.46
N GLU A 7 -0.76 -8.23 -14.56
CA GLU A 7 0.58 -8.42 -14.02
C GLU A 7 1.50 -7.33 -14.62
N GLY A 8 1.57 -6.18 -13.96
CA GLY A 8 2.23 -5.00 -14.51
C GLY A 8 1.66 -3.65 -14.07
N THR A 9 0.43 -3.58 -13.53
CA THR A 9 -0.07 -2.29 -13.01
C THR A 9 0.81 -1.83 -11.84
N PRO A 10 1.45 -0.64 -11.94
CA PRO A 10 2.26 -0.09 -10.88
C PRO A 10 1.38 0.15 -9.65
N VAL A 11 1.71 -0.47 -8.52
CA VAL A 11 1.07 -0.16 -7.25
C VAL A 11 1.81 1.05 -6.68
N PRO A 12 1.12 2.14 -6.32
CA PRO A 12 1.77 3.33 -5.77
C PRO A 12 2.65 2.97 -4.56
N LYS A 13 3.88 3.47 -4.62
CA LYS A 13 4.88 3.36 -3.55
C LYS A 13 5.03 4.74 -2.94
N GLU A 14 4.69 4.86 -1.67
CA GLU A 14 4.78 6.12 -0.95
C GLU A 14 5.83 6.00 0.15
N PHE A 15 6.42 7.13 0.51
CA PHE A 15 7.28 7.23 1.69
C PHE A 15 6.54 8.10 2.68
N ILE A 16 6.46 7.64 3.92
CA ILE A 16 5.84 8.36 5.03
C ILE A 16 6.90 8.63 6.10
N SER A 17 6.78 9.74 6.81
CA SER A 17 7.58 9.98 8.02
C SER A 17 6.99 9.15 9.16
N CYS A 18 7.74 8.17 9.67
CA CYS A 18 7.38 7.39 10.84
C CYS A 18 8.47 7.58 11.90
N CYS A 19 8.14 8.25 13.00
CA CYS A 19 9.09 8.58 14.08
C CYS A 19 10.36 9.31 13.59
N GLY A 20 10.22 10.18 12.58
CA GLY A 20 11.34 10.93 11.99
C GLY A 20 12.18 10.12 10.98
N VAL A 21 11.81 8.88 10.69
CA VAL A 21 12.47 8.03 9.70
C VAL A 21 11.56 7.82 8.49
N GLU A 22 12.11 8.06 7.30
CA GLU A 22 11.42 7.80 6.05
C GLU A 22 11.18 6.31 5.87
N THR A 23 9.90 5.95 5.79
CA THR A 23 9.46 4.56 5.77
C THR A 23 8.62 4.30 4.53
N GLN A 24 8.98 3.25 3.79
CA GLN A 24 8.32 2.93 2.54
C GLN A 24 7.05 2.10 2.78
N VAL A 25 5.95 2.51 2.16
CA VAL A 25 4.66 1.80 2.20
C VAL A 25 4.16 1.56 0.78
N LEU A 26 3.82 0.31 0.49
CA LEU A 26 3.07 -0.07 -0.70
C LEU A 26 1.58 0.06 -0.42
N LYS A 27 0.83 0.81 -1.25
CA LYS A 27 -0.62 0.97 -1.10
C LYS A 27 -1.36 0.29 -2.26
N CYS A 28 -1.89 -0.91 -2.03
CA CYS A 28 -2.71 -1.62 -3.00
C CYS A 28 -4.20 -1.31 -2.78
N GLY A 29 -4.81 -0.64 -3.75
CA GLY A 29 -6.18 -0.15 -3.66
C GLY A 29 -6.29 1.24 -3.03
N PRO A 30 -7.41 1.94 -3.28
CA PRO A 30 -7.60 3.30 -2.82
C PRO A 30 -7.83 3.33 -1.30
N TRP A 31 -7.16 4.26 -0.62
CA TRP A 31 -7.50 4.69 0.73
C TRP A 31 -8.09 6.09 0.65
N THR A 32 -9.31 6.25 1.14
CA THR A 32 -10.03 7.52 1.05
C THR A 32 -9.76 8.38 2.28
N ASP A 33 -8.57 8.99 2.36
CA ASP A 33 -8.36 10.16 3.24
C ASP A 33 -8.95 11.45 2.65
N ARG A 34 -9.43 11.42 1.40
CA ARG A 34 -10.15 12.53 0.79
C ARG A 34 -11.64 12.47 1.15
N VAL A 35 -11.94 13.17 2.23
CA VAL A 35 -13.27 13.56 2.71
C VAL A 35 -14.16 14.01 1.53
N ASN A 36 -15.42 13.56 1.58
CA ASN A 36 -16.56 14.04 0.81
C ASN A 36 -16.94 13.32 -0.50
N THR A 37 -17.11 12.00 -0.43
CA THR A 37 -18.24 11.37 -1.13
C THR A 37 -19.01 10.48 -0.16
N GLN A 38 -20.32 10.71 -0.07
CA GLN A 38 -21.31 9.89 0.63
C GLN A 38 -21.52 8.56 -0.13
N SER A 39 -20.47 7.77 -0.29
CA SER A 39 -20.54 6.50 -1.00
C SER A 39 -20.61 5.34 -0.01
N ALA A 40 -21.63 4.49 -0.16
CA ALA A 40 -21.76 3.21 0.53
C ALA A 40 -20.57 2.24 0.32
N ASN A 41 -19.62 2.60 -0.56
CA ASN A 41 -18.41 1.84 -0.91
C ASN A 41 -17.13 2.30 -0.19
N ARG A 42 -17.21 3.04 0.93
CA ARG A 42 -15.99 3.30 1.72
C ARG A 42 -15.41 1.99 2.28
N PRO A 43 -14.10 1.75 2.13
CA PRO A 43 -13.46 0.61 2.77
C PRO A 43 -13.53 0.78 4.29
N LYS A 44 -14.25 -0.12 4.97
CA LYS A 44 -14.37 -0.14 6.44
C LYS A 44 -13.18 -0.80 7.15
N LEU A 45 -12.30 -1.45 6.38
CA LEU A 45 -11.19 -2.27 6.87
C LEU A 45 -9.96 -2.05 5.99
N LEU A 46 -8.81 -1.86 6.65
CA LEU A 46 -7.48 -1.89 6.03
C LEU A 46 -6.81 -3.22 6.40
N ILE A 47 -6.30 -3.94 5.39
CA ILE A 47 -5.43 -5.09 5.63
C ILE A 47 -3.99 -4.58 5.59
N PHE A 48 -3.31 -4.62 6.75
CA PHE A 48 -1.97 -4.06 6.90
C PHE A 48 -0.94 -5.17 7.15
N PHE A 49 0.06 -5.25 6.28
CA PHE A 49 1.16 -6.22 6.36
C PHE A 49 2.37 -5.59 7.01
N ILE A 50 2.74 -6.11 8.18
CA ILE A 50 4.02 -5.86 8.83
C ILE A 50 4.99 -6.93 8.31
N THR A 51 6.11 -6.50 7.72
CA THR A 51 7.07 -7.41 7.10
C THR A 51 7.91 -8.13 8.15
N GLY A 52 8.42 -9.32 7.80
CA GLY A 52 9.34 -10.08 8.64
C GLY A 52 10.80 -9.61 8.46
N ASN A 53 11.75 -10.48 8.79
CA ASN A 53 13.13 -10.33 8.35
C ASN A 53 13.34 -11.13 7.05
N THR A 54 13.76 -10.54 5.92
CA THR A 54 14.17 -9.15 5.66
C THR A 54 12.98 -8.21 5.50
N GLY A 55 13.06 -7.01 6.08
CA GLY A 55 11.94 -6.04 6.18
C GLY A 55 11.59 -5.33 4.87
N PHE A 56 11.70 -6.02 3.74
CA PHE A 56 11.56 -5.47 2.39
C PHE A 56 10.19 -5.82 1.78
N TYR A 57 9.40 -4.80 1.48
CA TYR A 57 8.01 -4.97 1.01
C TYR A 57 7.87 -5.73 -0.32
N ALA A 58 8.91 -5.75 -1.17
CA ALA A 58 8.81 -6.29 -2.53
C ALA A 58 8.43 -7.78 -2.55
N PHE A 59 8.88 -8.55 -1.55
CA PHE A 59 8.53 -9.97 -1.40
C PHE A 59 7.01 -10.21 -1.24
N TYR A 60 6.30 -9.21 -0.72
CA TYR A 60 4.89 -9.31 -0.42
C TYR A 60 4.00 -8.75 -1.54
N VAL A 61 4.57 -8.13 -2.58
CA VAL A 61 3.81 -7.51 -3.68
C VAL A 61 2.87 -8.50 -4.38
N PRO A 62 3.32 -9.71 -4.78
CA PRO A 62 2.42 -10.66 -5.44
C PRO A 62 1.27 -11.09 -4.51
N PHE A 63 1.58 -11.33 -3.24
CA PHE A 63 0.57 -11.74 -2.25
C PHE A 63 -0.45 -10.63 -1.97
N ALA A 64 0.02 -9.39 -1.78
CA ALA A 64 -0.86 -8.23 -1.57
C ALA A 64 -1.81 -8.02 -2.75
N LYS A 65 -1.32 -8.15 -4.00
CA LYS A 65 -2.15 -8.05 -5.22
C LYS A 65 -3.16 -9.20 -5.32
N ALA A 66 -2.74 -10.42 -5.01
CA ALA A 66 -3.60 -11.59 -5.00
C ALA A 66 -4.72 -11.41 -3.98
N LEU A 67 -4.39 -11.03 -2.74
CA LEU A 67 -5.36 -10.80 -1.67
C LEU A 67 -6.33 -9.65 -1.97
N TYR A 68 -5.83 -8.54 -2.52
CA TYR A 68 -6.69 -7.43 -2.96
C TYR A 68 -7.69 -7.89 -4.04
N SER A 69 -7.26 -8.74 -4.97
CA SER A 69 -8.14 -9.34 -5.98
C SER A 69 -9.15 -10.32 -5.37
N SER A 70 -8.70 -11.23 -4.50
CA SER A 70 -9.54 -12.24 -3.84
C SER A 70 -10.61 -11.64 -2.93
N THR A 71 -10.36 -10.45 -2.36
CA THR A 71 -11.34 -9.72 -1.55
C THR A 71 -12.36 -8.93 -2.37
N LYS A 72 -12.38 -9.13 -3.70
CA LYS A 72 -13.17 -8.35 -4.67
C LYS A 72 -12.87 -6.86 -4.57
N ARG A 73 -11.62 -6.52 -4.23
CA ARG A 73 -11.12 -5.14 -4.13
C ARG A 73 -11.87 -4.28 -3.11
N ARG A 74 -12.53 -4.91 -2.14
CA ARG A 74 -13.32 -4.22 -1.11
C ARG A 74 -12.46 -3.58 -0.03
N PHE A 75 -11.28 -4.15 0.22
CA PHE A 75 -10.40 -3.73 1.31
C PHE A 75 -9.04 -3.37 0.74
N PRO A 76 -8.53 -2.13 0.96
CA PRO A 76 -7.17 -1.79 0.61
C PRO A 76 -6.19 -2.69 1.38
N VAL A 77 -5.09 -3.01 0.72
CA VAL A 77 -4.02 -3.84 1.24
C VAL A 77 -2.73 -3.04 1.24
N TRP A 78 -2.15 -2.80 2.41
CA TRP A 78 -0.93 -2.03 2.56
C TRP A 78 0.21 -2.90 3.08
N VAL A 79 1.43 -2.62 2.64
CA VAL A 79 2.64 -3.33 3.09
C VAL A 79 3.69 -2.32 3.52
N ILE A 80 4.21 -2.44 4.74
CA ILE A 80 5.27 -1.57 5.26
C ILE A 80 6.64 -2.22 5.15
N SER A 81 7.62 -1.49 4.61
CA SER A 81 9.02 -1.86 4.69
C SER A 81 9.60 -1.38 6.02
N HIS A 82 10.42 -2.19 6.69
CA HIS A 82 11.12 -1.74 7.90
C HIS A 82 12.13 -0.64 7.57
N ALA A 83 12.37 0.23 8.56
CA ALA A 83 13.40 1.25 8.49
C ALA A 83 14.77 0.65 8.09
N GLY A 84 15.54 1.39 7.30
CA GLY A 84 16.87 0.98 6.83
C GLY A 84 16.90 0.05 5.61
N HIS A 85 15.75 -0.48 5.14
CA HIS A 85 15.69 -1.36 3.96
C HIS A 85 15.39 -0.61 2.65
N ALA A 86 15.05 0.68 2.71
CA ALA A 86 14.78 1.53 1.56
C ALA A 86 15.32 2.93 1.80
N VAL A 87 15.86 3.55 0.74
CA VAL A 87 16.32 4.94 0.75
C VAL A 87 15.29 5.78 0.01
N ALA A 88 14.83 6.87 0.61
CA ALA A 88 13.93 7.77 -0.09
C ALA A 88 14.69 8.57 -1.16
N PRO A 89 14.06 8.88 -2.30
CA PRO A 89 14.63 9.79 -3.29
C PRO A 89 14.87 11.17 -2.69
N LYS A 90 16.03 11.78 -3.01
CA LYS A 90 16.49 13.07 -2.46
C LYS A 90 15.56 14.26 -2.71
N ASP A 91 14.66 14.14 -3.70
CA ASP A 91 13.83 15.25 -4.19
C ASP A 91 12.35 15.17 -3.75
N LYS A 92 12.04 14.47 -2.65
CA LYS A 92 10.65 14.32 -2.21
C LYS A 92 10.14 15.52 -1.42
N LYS A 93 9.01 16.08 -1.87
CA LYS A 93 8.13 16.90 -1.04
C LYS A 93 7.52 16.01 0.04
N ILE A 94 7.85 16.28 1.28
CA ILE A 94 7.19 15.71 2.46
C ILE A 94 5.75 16.26 2.45
N LEU A 95 4.76 15.37 2.41
CA LEU A 95 3.34 15.68 2.61
C LEU A 95 2.93 15.29 4.02
#